data_AF-A0A126PWP2-F1
#
_entry.id   AF-A0A126PWP2-F1
#
_cell.length_a   1.000
_cell.length_b   1.000
_cell.length_c   1.000
_cell.angle_alpha   90.00
_cell.angle_beta   90.00
_cell.angle_gamma   90.00
#
_symmetry.space_group_name_H-M   'P 1'
#
loop_
_entity.id
_entity.type
_entity.pdbx_description
1 polymer ?
#
loop_
_entity_poly.entity_id
_entity_poly.type
_entity_poly.pdbx_seq_one_letter_code
_entity_poly.pdbx_strand_id
1 'polypeptide(L)'
;MNYLLESGTAESDEDFVSQSGTLTWSDGDTSSKTVNIALINDSAEEDSEQFRLVLAAQDTNLLGGVVETLNTIKDDESNQAPVVNAGTDVETDVRASVELMGSAQDPEGALTSVEWTQTAGDTVTIRNADTLTMSFTAPSSQSNLTFSLTATDEFGVSTSDTVTVTVNESVVSLPTDTNSNSSGGGGSTTLFSMLGLALALGWRRVKLPNKAHKLQLSEQK
;
A
#
# COMPACT_ATOMS: atom_id res chain seq x y z
N MET A 1 22.29 29.00 9.28
CA MET A 1 21.16 29.46 8.44
C MET A 1 20.04 29.88 9.35
N ASN A 2 19.45 31.05 9.13
CA ASN A 2 18.17 31.37 9.74
C ASN A 2 17.05 30.74 8.91
N TYR A 3 15.95 30.41 9.58
CA TYR A 3 14.72 30.01 8.93
C TYR A 3 13.53 30.79 9.47
N LEU A 4 12.54 31.00 8.62
CA LEU A 4 11.24 31.60 8.94
C LEU A 4 10.17 30.92 8.09
N LEU A 5 8.98 30.75 8.66
CA LEU A 5 7.77 30.38 7.92
C LEU A 5 7.03 31.64 7.47
N GLU A 6 6.61 31.68 6.23
CA GLU A 6 5.78 32.75 5.67
C GLU A 6 4.45 32.19 5.16
N SER A 7 3.36 32.92 5.44
CA SER A 7 2.04 32.61 4.87
C SER A 7 2.07 32.57 3.33
N GLY A 8 1.24 31.70 2.77
CA GLY A 8 0.94 31.63 1.35
C GLY A 8 -0.56 31.72 1.14
N THR A 9 -1.18 30.60 0.75
CA THR A 9 -2.64 30.46 0.90
C THR A 9 -2.99 29.97 2.30
N ALA A 10 -2.09 29.20 2.93
CA ALA A 10 -2.15 28.89 4.35
C ALA A 10 -1.63 30.11 5.14
N GLU A 11 -2.40 30.54 6.12
CA GLU A 11 -2.15 31.65 7.02
C GLU A 11 -1.53 31.22 8.36
N SER A 12 -0.58 32.03 8.81
CA SER A 12 0.08 31.85 10.10
C SER A 12 -0.91 32.02 11.25
N ASP A 13 -0.82 31.14 12.23
CA ASP A 13 -1.67 31.04 13.43
C ASP A 13 -3.15 30.70 13.15
N GLU A 14 -3.50 30.42 11.90
CA GLU A 14 -4.75 29.75 11.49
C GLU A 14 -4.46 28.29 11.09
N ASP A 15 -3.51 28.06 10.17
CA ASP A 15 -3.23 26.72 9.62
C ASP A 15 -1.91 26.10 10.14
N PHE A 16 -0.97 26.96 10.54
CA PHE A 16 0.28 26.53 11.15
C PHE A 16 0.77 27.53 12.19
N VAL A 17 1.47 27.04 13.21
CA VAL A 17 2.03 27.89 14.25
C VAL A 17 3.21 28.69 13.69
N SER A 18 3.18 30.01 13.85
CA SER A 18 4.29 30.88 13.41
C SER A 18 5.62 30.45 14.02
N GLN A 19 6.66 30.28 13.19
CA GLN A 19 7.94 29.77 13.66
C GLN A 19 9.13 30.38 12.90
N SER A 20 10.19 30.68 13.65
CA SER A 20 11.50 31.04 13.11
C SER A 20 12.63 30.54 14.01
N GLY A 21 13.84 30.48 13.48
CA GLY A 21 15.01 30.12 14.28
C GLY A 21 16.29 30.04 13.47
N THR A 22 17.28 29.35 14.03
CA THR A 22 18.59 29.19 13.41
C THR A 22 18.99 27.72 13.40
N LEU A 23 19.34 27.22 12.22
CA LEU A 23 20.00 25.94 12.01
C LEU A 23 21.51 26.17 11.94
N THR A 24 22.27 25.45 12.78
CA THR A 24 23.73 25.56 12.86
C THR A 24 24.37 24.25 12.44
N TRP A 25 25.31 24.35 11.51
CA TRP A 25 26.22 23.27 11.14
C TRP A 25 27.62 23.67 11.56
N SER A 26 28.35 22.75 12.17
CA SER A 26 29.79 22.92 12.38
C SER A 26 30.52 22.85 11.05
N ASP A 27 31.75 23.37 10.99
CA ASP A 27 32.58 23.24 9.78
C ASP A 27 32.74 21.76 9.39
N GLY A 28 32.48 21.45 8.12
CA GLY A 28 32.47 20.09 7.58
C GLY A 28 31.29 19.20 7.98
N ASP A 29 30.29 19.69 8.72
CA ASP A 29 29.09 18.91 9.07
C ASP A 29 28.15 18.77 7.87
N THR A 30 27.95 17.52 7.42
CA THR A 30 27.05 17.15 6.32
C THR A 30 25.75 16.49 6.80
N SER A 31 25.50 16.46 8.10
CA SER A 31 24.28 15.88 8.65
C SER A 31 23.05 16.76 8.37
N SER A 32 21.93 16.11 8.06
CA SER A 32 20.64 16.78 7.94
C SER A 32 20.25 17.43 9.28
N LYS A 33 19.60 18.60 9.20
CA LYS A 33 18.92 19.22 10.33
C LYS A 33 17.42 19.24 10.04
N THR A 34 16.61 19.13 11.08
CA THR A 34 15.15 19.06 10.99
C THR A 34 14.54 20.34 11.55
N VAL A 35 13.57 20.90 10.82
CA VAL A 35 12.64 21.90 11.33
C VAL A 35 11.31 21.18 11.53
N ASN A 36 10.86 21.07 12.78
CA ASN A 36 9.54 20.57 13.09
C ASN A 36 8.58 21.76 13.00
N ILE A 37 7.50 21.61 12.24
CA ILE A 37 6.45 22.62 12.04
C ILE A 37 5.19 22.07 12.67
N ALA A 38 4.55 22.85 13.54
CA ALA A 38 3.26 22.47 14.13
C ALA A 38 2.12 22.98 13.24
N LEU A 39 1.27 22.07 12.79
CA LEU A 39 0.03 22.40 12.09
C LEU A 39 -1.07 22.66 13.12
N ILE A 40 -2.00 23.54 12.76
CA ILE A 40 -3.21 23.78 13.53
C ILE A 40 -4.33 23.05 12.78
N ASN A 41 -4.85 22.00 13.40
CA ASN A 41 -6.00 21.26 12.86
C ASN A 41 -7.27 21.86 13.44
N ASP A 42 -8.29 22.01 12.61
CA ASP A 42 -9.63 22.26 13.09
C ASP A 42 -10.62 21.17 12.62
N SER A 43 -11.84 21.54 12.27
CA SER A 43 -12.86 20.61 11.78
C SER A 43 -13.62 21.18 10.59
N ALA A 44 -13.13 22.27 10.01
CA ALA A 44 -13.65 22.83 8.79
C ALA A 44 -13.07 22.06 7.61
N GLU A 45 -13.90 21.77 6.62
CA GLU A 45 -13.39 21.23 5.36
C GLU A 45 -12.79 22.37 4.55
N GLU A 46 -11.52 22.23 4.17
CA GLU A 46 -10.74 23.25 3.51
C GLU A 46 -10.04 22.70 2.24
N ASP A 47 -9.75 23.58 1.30
CA ASP A 47 -8.93 23.20 0.13
C ASP A 47 -7.48 22.97 0.57
N SER A 48 -6.66 22.29 -0.25
CA SER A 48 -5.22 22.21 0.03
C SER A 48 -4.55 23.57 -0.05
N GLU A 49 -3.77 23.91 0.96
CA GLU A 49 -3.15 25.22 1.10
C GLU A 49 -1.62 25.15 1.17
N GLN A 50 -0.93 26.27 1.03
CA GLN A 50 0.52 26.31 0.96
C GLN A 50 1.12 27.44 1.80
N PHE A 51 2.25 27.14 2.45
CA PHE A 51 3.12 28.12 3.12
C PHE A 51 4.56 27.99 2.61
N ARG A 52 5.37 29.04 2.80
CA ARG A 52 6.79 29.04 2.41
C ARG A 52 7.69 28.81 3.62
N LEU A 53 8.64 27.88 3.50
CA LEU A 53 9.82 27.81 4.37
C LEU A 53 10.96 28.55 3.70
N VAL A 54 11.42 29.63 4.34
CA VAL A 54 12.52 30.47 3.87
C VAL A 54 13.76 30.16 4.69
N LEU A 55 14.85 29.79 4.03
CA LEU A 55 16.18 29.62 4.61
C LEU A 55 17.09 30.76 4.12
N ALA A 56 17.72 31.48 5.05
CA ALA A 56 18.63 32.58 4.72
C ALA A 56 19.97 32.41 5.45
N ALA A 57 21.10 32.71 4.77
CA ALA A 57 22.38 32.77 5.46
C ALA A 57 22.40 33.92 6.47
N GLN A 58 23.06 33.69 7.61
CA GLN A 58 23.25 34.72 8.65
C GLN A 58 24.25 35.80 8.20
N ASP A 59 25.15 35.46 7.27
CA ASP A 59 26.12 36.38 6.69
C ASP A 59 25.96 36.32 5.17
N THR A 60 25.61 37.46 4.58
CA THR A 60 25.39 37.60 3.13
C THR A 60 26.67 37.42 2.30
N ASN A 61 27.84 37.30 2.95
CA ASN A 61 29.13 37.02 2.30
C ASN A 61 29.48 35.52 2.22
N LEU A 62 28.71 34.64 2.87
CA LEU A 62 28.78 33.19 2.68
C LEU A 62 27.89 32.78 1.49
N LEU A 63 28.32 31.77 0.70
CA LEU A 63 27.62 31.27 -0.50
C LEU A 63 26.27 30.55 -0.19
N GLY A 64 25.52 31.03 0.79
CA GLY A 64 24.15 30.60 1.07
C GLY A 64 23.21 31.73 0.73
N GLY A 65 22.64 31.72 -0.48
CA GLY A 65 21.56 32.63 -0.83
C GLY A 65 20.30 32.39 0.02
N VAL A 66 19.23 33.08 -0.33
CA VAL A 66 17.90 32.73 0.19
C VAL A 66 17.41 31.51 -0.58
N VAL A 67 16.97 30.47 0.13
CA VAL A 67 16.30 29.29 -0.44
C VAL A 67 14.88 29.27 0.07
N GLU A 68 13.92 29.17 -0.84
CA GLU A 68 12.50 29.07 -0.50
C GLU A 68 11.97 27.71 -0.94
N THR A 69 11.15 27.12 -0.09
CA THR A 69 10.42 25.88 -0.39
C THR A 69 8.95 26.10 -0.13
N LEU A 70 8.11 25.67 -1.07
CA LEU A 70 6.66 25.72 -0.94
C LEU A 70 6.20 24.38 -0.37
N ASN A 71 5.54 24.43 0.78
CA ASN A 71 5.04 23.27 1.49
C ASN A 71 3.51 23.31 1.44
N THR A 72 2.90 22.19 1.08
CA THR A 72 1.45 22.05 1.02
C THR A 72 0.94 21.42 2.31
N ILE A 73 -0.07 22.03 2.92
CA ILE A 73 -0.92 21.45 3.94
C ILE A 73 -2.12 20.86 3.20
N LYS A 74 -2.42 19.60 3.45
CA LYS A 74 -3.64 18.95 2.95
C LYS A 74 -4.58 18.81 4.13
N ASP A 75 -5.80 19.29 3.95
CA ASP A 75 -6.90 19.07 4.87
C ASP A 75 -7.27 17.57 4.89
N ASP A 76 -7.52 17.03 6.08
CA ASP A 76 -7.98 15.65 6.27
C ASP A 76 -9.50 15.55 6.47
N GLU A 77 -10.21 16.66 6.65
CA GLU A 77 -11.67 16.69 6.79
C GLU A 77 -12.43 16.33 5.49
N SER A 78 -11.84 16.55 4.31
CA SER A 78 -12.40 16.14 2.99
C SER A 78 -12.05 14.70 2.57
N ASN A 79 -11.32 13.93 3.40
CA ASN A 79 -10.78 12.63 3.00
C ASN A 79 -11.83 11.50 3.01
N GLN A 80 -11.86 10.66 1.97
CA GLN A 80 -12.64 9.42 1.97
C GLN A 80 -11.75 8.21 2.26
N ALA A 81 -12.26 7.28 3.06
CA ALA A 81 -11.51 6.07 3.37
C ALA A 81 -11.23 5.21 2.12
N PRO A 82 -10.09 4.50 2.07
CA PRO A 82 -9.79 3.57 0.99
C PRO A 82 -10.89 2.54 0.74
N VAL A 83 -11.06 2.15 -0.51
CA VAL A 83 -11.89 1.01 -0.92
C VAL A 83 -11.01 -0.23 -1.06
N VAL A 84 -11.30 -1.28 -0.29
CA VAL A 84 -10.51 -2.51 -0.24
C VAL A 84 -11.36 -3.73 -0.58
N ASN A 85 -10.77 -4.67 -1.31
CA ASN A 85 -11.35 -5.98 -1.61
C ASN A 85 -10.27 -7.05 -1.49
N ALA A 86 -10.46 -8.03 -0.62
CA ALA A 86 -9.51 -9.12 -0.35
C ALA A 86 -9.62 -10.28 -1.37
N GLY A 87 -10.49 -10.15 -2.36
CA GLY A 87 -10.82 -11.21 -3.32
C GLY A 87 -11.93 -12.12 -2.80
N THR A 88 -12.29 -13.10 -3.62
CA THR A 88 -13.29 -14.12 -3.24
C THR A 88 -12.66 -15.22 -2.40
N ASP A 89 -13.46 -15.88 -1.57
CA ASP A 89 -13.05 -17.07 -0.83
C ASP A 89 -12.45 -18.15 -1.76
N VAL A 90 -11.47 -18.89 -1.23
CA VAL A 90 -10.69 -19.87 -1.98
C VAL A 90 -10.80 -21.24 -1.32
N GLU A 91 -10.90 -22.28 -2.14
CA GLU A 91 -10.70 -23.66 -1.69
C GLU A 91 -9.36 -24.18 -2.18
N THR A 92 -8.68 -24.97 -1.35
CA THR A 92 -7.38 -25.56 -1.68
C THR A 92 -7.18 -26.89 -0.96
N ASP A 93 -6.19 -27.68 -1.37
CA ASP A 93 -5.81 -28.91 -0.68
C ASP A 93 -4.72 -28.63 0.37
N VAL A 94 -4.64 -29.50 1.38
CA VAL A 94 -3.53 -29.47 2.36
C VAL A 94 -2.16 -29.39 1.66
N ARG A 95 -1.25 -28.58 2.23
CA ARG A 95 0.12 -28.35 1.73
C ARG A 95 0.22 -27.69 0.34
N ALA A 96 -0.87 -27.30 -0.30
CA ALA A 96 -0.83 -26.56 -1.55
C ALA A 96 -0.23 -25.16 -1.35
N SER A 97 0.36 -24.61 -2.42
CA SER A 97 0.71 -23.19 -2.46
C SER A 97 -0.53 -22.39 -2.82
N VAL A 98 -0.82 -21.36 -2.04
CA VAL A 98 -1.97 -20.46 -2.25
C VAL A 98 -1.46 -19.06 -2.53
N GLU A 99 -2.07 -18.40 -3.50
CA GLU A 99 -1.87 -16.99 -3.82
C GLU A 99 -3.21 -16.27 -3.67
N LEU A 100 -3.24 -15.19 -2.89
CA LEU A 100 -4.42 -14.36 -2.70
C LEU A 100 -4.17 -13.00 -3.33
N MET A 101 -5.09 -12.56 -4.18
CA MET A 101 -5.02 -11.31 -4.90
C MET A 101 -6.15 -10.41 -4.43
N GLY A 102 -5.78 -9.30 -3.79
CA GLY A 102 -6.71 -8.24 -3.42
C GLY A 102 -6.56 -7.01 -4.32
N SER A 103 -7.42 -6.03 -4.09
CA SER A 103 -7.36 -4.70 -4.67
C SER A 103 -7.60 -3.66 -3.59
N ALA A 104 -6.90 -2.54 -3.68
CA ALA A 104 -7.17 -1.37 -2.86
C ALA A 104 -7.01 -0.11 -3.72
N GLN A 105 -7.89 0.86 -3.51
CA GLN A 105 -7.84 2.15 -4.16
C GLN A 105 -8.33 3.23 -3.20
N ASP A 106 -7.63 4.35 -3.22
CA ASP A 106 -8.06 5.57 -2.56
C ASP A 106 -8.78 6.47 -3.58
N PRO A 107 -9.96 7.03 -3.28
CA PRO A 107 -10.70 7.86 -4.23
C PRO A 107 -10.00 9.17 -4.59
N GLU A 108 -9.26 9.76 -3.65
CA GLU A 108 -8.63 11.08 -3.75
C GLU A 108 -7.17 11.01 -4.15
N GLY A 109 -6.47 9.92 -3.83
CA GLY A 109 -5.03 9.92 -3.91
C GLY A 109 -4.38 8.55 -3.93
N ALA A 110 -3.28 8.46 -3.20
CA ALA A 110 -2.41 7.30 -3.16
C ALA A 110 -2.48 6.63 -1.79
N LEU A 111 -2.37 5.30 -1.80
CA LEU A 111 -2.22 4.52 -0.57
C LEU A 111 -0.79 4.65 -0.05
N THR A 112 -0.67 4.86 1.26
CA THR A 112 0.62 4.82 1.97
C THR A 112 1.01 3.38 2.29
N SER A 113 0.04 2.51 2.57
CA SER A 113 0.31 1.11 2.87
C SER A 113 -0.82 0.18 2.42
N VAL A 114 -0.43 -1.06 2.13
CA VAL A 114 -1.32 -2.23 2.10
C VAL A 114 -0.67 -3.32 2.94
N GLU A 115 -1.47 -4.03 3.72
CA GLU A 115 -0.97 -5.10 4.57
C GLU A 115 -1.98 -6.21 4.68
N TRP A 116 -1.49 -7.44 4.55
CA TRP A 116 -2.24 -8.63 4.84
C TRP A 116 -1.89 -9.17 6.22
N THR A 117 -2.93 -9.49 6.99
CA THR A 117 -2.81 -10.15 8.29
C THR A 117 -3.67 -11.41 8.33
N GLN A 118 -3.16 -12.48 8.95
CA GLN A 118 -4.00 -13.63 9.26
C GLN A 118 -4.78 -13.33 10.55
N THR A 119 -6.10 -13.47 10.49
CA THR A 119 -7.00 -13.12 11.61
C THR A 119 -7.62 -14.36 12.27
N ALA A 120 -7.64 -15.52 11.60
CA ALA A 120 -8.14 -16.78 12.16
C ALA A 120 -7.49 -18.03 11.52
N GLY A 121 -7.64 -19.15 12.21
CA GLY A 121 -7.19 -20.47 11.76
C GLY A 121 -5.75 -20.82 12.16
N ASP A 122 -5.25 -21.93 11.60
CA ASP A 122 -3.89 -22.39 11.84
C ASP A 122 -2.86 -21.40 11.26
N THR A 123 -1.90 -20.97 12.07
CA THR A 123 -0.92 -19.95 11.64
C THR A 123 -0.08 -20.44 10.46
N VAL A 124 -0.05 -19.64 9.39
CA VAL A 124 0.80 -19.86 8.22
C VAL A 124 1.86 -18.76 8.08
N THR A 125 2.95 -19.08 7.41
CA THR A 125 3.94 -18.05 7.02
C THR A 125 3.48 -17.35 5.74
N ILE A 126 3.04 -16.10 5.88
CA ILE A 126 2.67 -15.23 4.77
C ILE A 126 3.95 -14.68 4.10
N ARG A 127 3.95 -14.63 2.77
CA ARG A 127 4.96 -13.96 1.94
C ARG A 127 4.31 -12.82 1.18
N ASN A 128 5.03 -11.70 1.04
CA ASN A 128 4.57 -10.46 0.39
C ASN A 128 3.31 -9.88 1.07
N ALA A 129 3.29 -9.89 2.40
CA ALA A 129 2.17 -9.38 3.19
C ALA A 129 1.90 -7.90 2.92
N ASP A 130 2.93 -7.13 2.58
CA ASP A 130 2.91 -5.69 2.28
C ASP A 130 2.57 -5.38 0.80
N THR A 131 1.93 -6.31 0.10
CA THR A 131 1.57 -6.15 -1.32
C THR A 131 0.13 -6.57 -1.56
N LEU A 132 -0.45 -6.16 -2.70
CA LEU A 132 -1.79 -6.60 -3.11
C LEU A 132 -1.85 -8.11 -3.46
N THR A 133 -0.72 -8.81 -3.51
CA THR A 133 -0.67 -10.24 -3.82
C THR A 133 0.25 -10.98 -2.85
N MET A 134 -0.38 -11.66 -1.90
CA MET A 134 0.33 -12.46 -0.91
C MET A 134 0.31 -13.95 -1.25
N SER A 135 1.21 -14.71 -0.65
CA SER A 135 1.19 -16.17 -0.79
C SER A 135 1.56 -16.87 0.50
N PHE A 136 1.09 -18.10 0.66
CA PHE A 136 1.45 -18.99 1.76
C PHE A 136 1.37 -20.46 1.33
N THR A 137 1.80 -21.35 2.20
CA THR A 137 1.61 -22.80 2.02
C THR A 137 0.56 -23.28 3.01
N ALA A 138 -0.49 -23.92 2.50
CA ALA A 138 -1.59 -24.41 3.33
C ALA A 138 -1.10 -25.42 4.38
N PRO A 139 -1.76 -25.49 5.56
CA PRO A 139 -1.44 -26.45 6.61
C PRO A 139 -1.59 -27.90 6.14
N SER A 140 -1.06 -28.83 6.94
CA SER A 140 -1.13 -30.28 6.64
C SER A 140 -2.42 -30.96 7.07
N SER A 141 -3.36 -30.21 7.64
CA SER A 141 -4.67 -30.67 8.11
C SER A 141 -5.77 -29.77 7.55
N GLN A 142 -6.95 -30.34 7.36
CA GLN A 142 -8.13 -29.56 6.98
C GLN A 142 -8.42 -28.47 8.02
N SER A 143 -8.64 -27.26 7.55
CA SER A 143 -8.86 -26.07 8.37
C SER A 143 -9.43 -24.94 7.52
N ASN A 144 -10.00 -23.93 8.18
CA ASN A 144 -10.34 -22.66 7.55
C ASN A 144 -9.37 -21.60 8.05
N LEU A 145 -8.77 -20.85 7.14
CA LEU A 145 -7.92 -19.71 7.43
C LEU A 145 -8.65 -18.44 7.02
N THR A 146 -8.54 -17.37 7.80
CA THR A 146 -9.07 -16.06 7.42
C THR A 146 -7.94 -15.05 7.36
N PHE A 147 -7.89 -14.30 6.27
CA PHE A 147 -6.93 -13.22 6.06
C PHE A 147 -7.67 -11.90 5.88
N SER A 148 -7.09 -10.82 6.36
CA SER A 148 -7.57 -9.45 6.15
C SER A 148 -6.55 -8.67 5.34
N LEU A 149 -6.99 -8.07 4.24
CA LEU A 149 -6.25 -7.02 3.54
C LEU A 149 -6.69 -5.68 4.10
N THR A 150 -5.74 -4.90 4.60
CA THR A 150 -5.95 -3.52 5.07
C THR A 150 -5.18 -2.57 4.16
N ALA A 151 -5.79 -1.44 3.80
CA ALA A 151 -5.12 -0.37 3.09
C ALA A 151 -5.26 0.94 3.87
N THR A 152 -4.21 1.77 3.82
CA THR A 152 -4.17 3.08 4.50
C THR A 152 -3.77 4.15 3.47
N ASP A 153 -4.46 5.28 3.49
CA ASP A 153 -4.18 6.44 2.63
C ASP A 153 -3.04 7.33 3.20
N GLU A 154 -2.85 8.51 2.62
CA GLU A 154 -1.86 9.50 3.06
C GLU A 154 -2.28 10.29 4.31
N PHE A 155 -3.56 10.25 4.68
CA PHE A 155 -4.13 10.89 5.86
C PHE A 155 -4.19 9.95 7.07
N GLY A 156 -3.84 8.67 6.88
CA GLY A 156 -3.80 7.66 7.93
C GLY A 156 -5.15 6.97 8.16
N VAL A 157 -6.15 7.19 7.30
CA VAL A 157 -7.42 6.46 7.37
C VAL A 157 -7.24 5.08 6.74
N SER A 158 -7.73 4.05 7.44
CA SER A 158 -7.60 2.65 7.01
C SER A 158 -8.94 1.96 6.84
N THR A 159 -9.03 1.15 5.78
CA THR A 159 -10.15 0.23 5.54
C THR A 159 -9.61 -1.18 5.35
N SER A 160 -10.42 -2.18 5.67
CA SER A 160 -10.05 -3.59 5.50
C SER A 160 -11.17 -4.41 4.87
N ASP A 161 -10.78 -5.47 4.16
CA ASP A 161 -11.67 -6.54 3.73
C ASP A 161 -11.06 -7.91 4.09
N THR A 162 -11.88 -8.97 4.09
CA THR A 162 -11.45 -10.31 4.49
C THR A 162 -11.75 -11.37 3.45
N VAL A 163 -10.89 -12.38 3.38
CA VAL A 163 -11.07 -13.58 2.55
C VAL A 163 -10.83 -14.83 3.37
N THR A 164 -11.64 -15.86 3.12
CA THR A 164 -11.51 -17.18 3.75
C THR A 164 -10.88 -18.17 2.79
N VAL A 165 -9.91 -18.95 3.29
CA VAL A 165 -9.33 -20.10 2.59
C VAL A 165 -9.76 -21.38 3.29
N THR A 166 -10.56 -22.19 2.60
CA THR A 166 -10.97 -23.52 3.05
C THR A 166 -9.96 -24.55 2.56
N VAL A 167 -9.26 -25.18 3.49
CA VAL A 167 -8.24 -26.20 3.20
C VAL A 167 -8.88 -27.57 3.36
N ASN A 168 -8.98 -28.31 2.27
CA ASN A 168 -9.55 -29.65 2.20
C ASN A 168 -8.47 -30.72 2.39
N GLU A 169 -8.84 -31.87 2.94
CA GLU A 169 -7.95 -33.03 2.97
C GLU A 169 -7.65 -33.52 1.55
N SER A 170 -6.42 -33.99 1.32
CA SER A 170 -6.10 -34.68 0.07
C SER A 170 -6.85 -36.00 -0.01
N VAL A 171 -7.68 -36.18 -1.04
CA VAL A 171 -8.28 -37.48 -1.33
C VAL A 171 -7.20 -38.45 -1.85
N VAL A 172 -6.78 -39.40 -1.00
CA VAL A 172 -5.94 -40.51 -1.47
C VAL A 172 -6.80 -41.43 -2.32
N SER A 173 -6.65 -41.37 -3.64
CA SER A 173 -7.19 -42.41 -4.51
C SER A 173 -6.39 -43.71 -4.28
N LEU A 174 -6.98 -44.65 -3.55
CA LEU A 174 -6.46 -46.01 -3.52
C LEU A 174 -6.48 -46.56 -4.96
N PRO A 175 -5.42 -47.21 -5.44
CA PRO A 175 -5.48 -47.92 -6.71
C PRO A 175 -6.60 -48.96 -6.58
N THR A 176 -7.63 -48.86 -7.41
CA THR A 176 -8.58 -49.94 -7.60
C THR A 176 -7.78 -51.13 -8.11
N ASP A 177 -7.66 -52.17 -7.29
CA ASP A 177 -7.06 -53.44 -7.69
C ASP A 177 -7.98 -54.08 -8.75
N THR A 178 -7.81 -53.68 -10.01
CA THR A 178 -8.50 -54.30 -11.13
C THR A 178 -7.77 -55.58 -11.52
N ASN A 179 -7.87 -56.60 -10.66
CA ASN A 179 -7.83 -57.98 -11.11
C ASN A 179 -9.23 -58.60 -10.97
N SER A 180 -10.09 -58.24 -11.92
CA SER A 180 -11.31 -59.00 -12.19
C SER A 180 -11.54 -58.98 -13.69
N ASN A 181 -11.19 -60.10 -14.28
CA ASN A 181 -11.59 -60.51 -15.61
C ASN A 181 -13.13 -60.60 -15.62
N SER A 182 -13.82 -59.52 -15.98
CA SER A 182 -15.27 -59.54 -16.20
C SER A 182 -15.65 -58.55 -17.29
N SER A 183 -16.01 -59.10 -18.44
CA SER A 183 -16.68 -58.43 -19.54
C SER A 183 -18.04 -57.88 -19.11
N GLY A 184 -18.31 -56.61 -19.38
CA GLY A 184 -19.66 -56.06 -19.24
C GLY A 184 -19.67 -54.54 -19.43
N GLY A 185 -20.12 -54.07 -20.59
CA GLY A 185 -20.24 -52.65 -20.90
C GLY A 185 -21.41 -51.96 -20.19
N GLY A 186 -21.39 -50.63 -20.21
CA GLY A 186 -22.50 -49.77 -19.78
C GLY A 186 -22.00 -48.45 -19.23
N GLY A 187 -22.10 -47.39 -20.04
CA GLY A 187 -21.56 -46.07 -19.71
C GLY A 187 -22.32 -45.32 -18.62
N SER A 188 -21.75 -44.19 -18.20
CA SER A 188 -22.50 -42.97 -17.93
C SER A 188 -21.52 -41.83 -17.70
N THR A 189 -21.78 -40.72 -18.38
CA THR A 189 -21.08 -39.44 -18.29
C THR A 189 -21.97 -38.47 -17.52
N THR A 190 -21.43 -37.77 -16.54
CA THR A 190 -22.05 -36.58 -15.92
C THR A 190 -20.91 -35.60 -15.60
N LEU A 191 -20.64 -34.56 -16.39
CA LEU A 191 -21.34 -33.28 -16.53
C LEU A 191 -21.54 -32.55 -15.20
N PHE A 192 -20.68 -31.57 -14.94
CA PHE A 192 -21.13 -30.25 -14.48
C PHE A 192 -20.50 -29.18 -15.37
N SER A 193 -21.39 -28.41 -15.99
CA SER A 193 -21.12 -27.24 -16.79
C SER A 193 -21.39 -26.03 -15.92
N MET A 194 -20.51 -25.02 -15.93
CA MET A 194 -20.98 -23.64 -16.09
C MET A 194 -19.91 -22.76 -16.74
N LEU A 195 -20.38 -22.22 -17.85
CA LEU A 195 -19.88 -21.21 -18.76
C LEU A 195 -19.66 -19.86 -18.06
N GLY A 196 -18.53 -19.21 -18.35
CA GLY A 196 -18.29 -17.79 -18.09
C GLY A 196 -17.37 -17.22 -19.16
N LEU A 197 -17.97 -16.75 -20.25
CA LEU A 197 -17.35 -16.16 -21.43
C LEU A 197 -17.01 -14.67 -21.17
N ALA A 198 -15.77 -14.25 -21.45
CA ALA A 198 -15.50 -12.85 -21.80
C ALA A 198 -14.23 -12.73 -22.67
N LEU A 199 -14.43 -12.24 -23.90
CA LEU A 199 -13.40 -11.73 -24.79
C LEU A 199 -12.77 -10.45 -24.21
N ALA A 200 -11.46 -10.27 -24.38
CA ALA A 200 -10.93 -8.98 -24.83
C ALA A 200 -9.49 -9.13 -25.37
N LEU A 201 -9.29 -8.50 -26.53
CA LEU A 201 -8.04 -8.31 -27.24
C LEU A 201 -7.06 -7.43 -26.44
N GLY A 202 -5.76 -7.57 -26.72
CA GLY A 202 -4.78 -6.50 -26.45
C GLY A 202 -3.36 -7.05 -26.28
N TRP A 203 -2.57 -7.12 -27.35
CA TRP A 203 -1.62 -6.10 -27.77
C TRP A 203 -0.21 -6.28 -27.20
N ARG A 204 0.73 -6.28 -28.15
CA ARG A 204 2.19 -6.33 -27.96
C ARG A 204 2.63 -5.30 -26.93
N ARG A 205 3.40 -5.75 -25.93
CA ARG A 205 4.22 -4.86 -25.11
C ARG A 205 5.30 -4.21 -25.99
N VAL A 206 5.22 -2.89 -26.17
CA VAL A 206 6.38 -2.08 -26.52
C VAL A 206 7.13 -1.79 -25.22
N LYS A 207 8.41 -2.14 -25.19
CA LYS A 207 9.30 -1.91 -24.06
C LYS A 207 9.92 -0.52 -24.23
N LEU A 208 9.67 0.40 -23.30
CA LEU A 208 10.44 1.64 -23.16
C LEU A 208 10.86 1.82 -21.69
N PRO A 209 12.05 2.39 -21.44
CA PRO A 209 12.80 2.18 -20.20
C PRO A 209 12.36 3.06 -19.02
N ASN A 210 12.70 2.56 -17.83
CA ASN A 210 12.62 3.21 -16.52
C ASN A 210 12.97 4.71 -16.55
N LYS A 211 12.13 5.53 -15.90
CA LYS A 211 12.58 6.80 -15.33
C LYS A 211 12.35 6.78 -13.83
N ALA A 212 13.46 6.75 -13.10
CA ALA A 212 13.50 7.08 -11.69
C ALA A 212 13.49 8.60 -11.55
N HIS A 213 12.71 9.13 -10.61
CA HIS A 213 12.96 10.46 -10.06
C HIS A 213 12.99 10.36 -8.53
N LYS A 214 14.22 10.20 -8.02
CA LYS A 214 14.60 10.54 -6.64
C LYS A 214 14.79 12.06 -6.61
N LEU A 215 14.11 12.74 -5.71
CA LEU A 215 14.49 14.10 -5.34
C LEU A 215 15.54 13.99 -4.23
N GLN A 216 16.79 14.24 -4.62
CA GLN A 216 17.90 14.52 -3.72
C GLN A 216 18.27 15.98 -3.98
N LEU A 217 18.18 16.81 -2.94
CA LEU A 217 18.72 18.16 -3.00
C LEU A 217 20.25 18.07 -2.92
N SER A 218 20.92 18.49 -3.99
CA SER A 218 22.34 18.81 -3.98
C SER A 218 22.48 20.32 -4.14
N GLU A 219 23.11 20.99 -3.16
CA GLU A 219 23.50 22.40 -3.26
C GLU A 219 24.49 22.59 -4.41
N GLN A 220 24.22 23.57 -5.27
CA GLN A 220 25.19 24.06 -6.26
C GLN A 220 26.00 25.18 -5.62
N LYS A 221 27.33 25.04 -5.66
CA LYS A 221 28.31 26.11 -5.41
C LYS A 221 28.48 26.97 -6.65
#